data_AF-A0AAV5XH47-F1
#
_entry.id   AF-A0AAV5XH47-F1
#
_cell.length_a   1.000
_cell.length_b   1.000
_cell.length_c   1.000
_cell.angle_alpha   90.00
_cell.angle_beta   90.00
_cell.angle_gamma   90.00
#
_symmetry.space_group_name_H-M   'P 1'
#
loop_
_entity.id
_entity.type
_entity.pdbx_description
1 polymer ?
#
loop_
_entity_poly.entity_id
_entity_poly.type
_entity_poly.pdbx_seq_one_letter_code
_entity_poly.pdbx_strand_id
1 'polypeptide(L)'
;MPNDLPMVFATPDRVAELDRLGDEIAELSAHLDAATARLLALIRQFDARGGWNTGFCSCAAWLSWRVGLDLGAAGCRTRRSAP
;
A
#
# COMPACT_ATOMS: atom_id res chain seq x y z
N MET A 1 11.39 24.00 48.78
CA MET A 1 11.32 22.69 48.08
C MET A 1 11.92 22.86 46.70
N PRO A 2 13.10 22.29 46.40
CA PRO A 2 13.57 22.21 45.02
C PRO A 2 12.81 21.09 44.32
N ASN A 3 12.42 21.36 43.09
CA ASN A 3 11.62 20.51 42.24
C ASN A 3 12.53 19.45 41.59
N ASP A 4 12.54 18.23 42.12
CA ASP A 4 13.14 17.05 41.47
C ASP A 4 12.22 16.57 40.34
N LEU A 5 12.24 17.30 39.22
CA LEU A 5 11.76 16.74 37.96
C LEU A 5 12.85 15.81 37.43
N PRO A 6 12.54 14.54 37.11
CA PRO A 6 13.52 13.66 36.49
C PRO A 6 13.87 14.27 35.13
N MET A 7 15.07 14.85 35.01
CA MET A 7 15.66 15.08 33.70
C MET A 7 15.76 13.72 33.03
N VAL A 8 14.87 13.47 32.07
CA VAL A 8 14.94 12.34 31.17
C VAL A 8 16.12 12.60 30.25
N PHE A 9 17.34 12.35 30.76
CA PHE A 9 18.48 12.16 29.90
C PHE A 9 18.22 10.85 29.16
N ALA A 10 17.72 10.95 27.93
CA ALA A 10 17.73 9.81 27.04
C ALA A 10 19.19 9.36 26.96
N THR A 11 19.50 8.19 27.53
CA THR A 11 20.83 7.62 27.45
C THR A 11 21.19 7.49 25.96
N PRO A 12 22.44 7.79 25.56
CA PRO A 12 22.85 7.74 24.15
C PRO A 12 22.51 6.40 23.48
N ASP A 13 22.55 5.30 24.23
CA ASP A 13 22.14 3.96 23.76
C ASP A 13 20.65 3.88 23.37
N ARG A 14 19.75 4.56 24.09
CA ARG A 14 18.33 4.60 23.74
C ARG A 14 18.11 5.36 22.44
N VAL A 15 18.86 6.44 22.21
CA VAL A 15 18.76 7.23 20.97
C VAL A 15 19.27 6.39 19.79
N ALA A 16 20.44 5.76 19.94
CA ALA A 16 21.00 4.90 18.90
C ALA A 16 20.09 3.69 18.55
N GLU A 17 19.39 3.12 19.53
CA GLU A 17 18.43 2.05 19.27
C GLU A 17 17.18 2.53 18.55
N LEU A 18 16.67 3.71 18.89
CA LEU A 18 15.54 4.31 18.17
C LEU A 18 15.90 4.68 16.72
N ASP A 19 17.12 5.16 16.48
CA ASP A 19 17.60 5.45 15.13
C ASP A 19 17.66 4.18 14.28
N ARG A 20 18.18 3.07 14.82
CA ARG A 20 18.19 1.76 14.12
C ARG A 20 16.79 1.26 13.79
N LEU A 21 15.85 1.36 14.74
CA LEU A 21 14.45 1.02 14.49
C LEU A 21 13.84 1.92 13.40
N GLY A 22 14.19 3.20 13.41
CA GLY A 22 13.80 4.15 12.36
C GLY A 22 14.32 3.74 10.99
N ASP A 23 15.59 3.37 10.90
CA ASP A 23 16.23 2.88 9.67
C ASP A 23 15.56 1.59 9.16
N GLU A 24 15.26 0.64 10.05
CA GLU A 24 14.56 -0.61 9.69
C GLU A 24 13.13 -0.34 9.18
N ILE A 25 12.39 0.56 9.83
CA ILE A 25 11.06 0.99 9.37
C ILE A 25 11.16 1.68 8.01
N ALA A 26 12.15 2.56 7.81
CA ALA A 26 12.37 3.26 6.55
C ALA A 26 12.70 2.28 5.42
N GLU A 27 13.55 1.29 5.70
CA GLU A 27 13.90 0.23 4.76
C GLU A 27 12.67 -0.62 4.40
N LEU A 28 11.90 -1.09 5.37
CA LEU A 28 10.66 -1.84 5.12
C LEU A 28 9.65 -1.01 4.32
N SER A 29 9.51 0.27 4.63
CA SER A 29 8.62 1.18 3.90
C SER A 29 9.07 1.34 2.45
N ALA A 30 10.37 1.55 2.20
CA ALA A 30 10.91 1.64 0.85
C ALA A 30 10.67 0.35 0.03
N HIS A 31 10.76 -0.81 0.67
CA HIS A 31 10.43 -2.08 0.03
C HIS A 31 8.94 -2.19 -0.34
N LEU A 32 8.04 -1.74 0.54
CA LEU A 32 6.60 -1.70 0.26
C LEU A 32 6.28 -0.72 -0.87
N ASP A 33 6.92 0.45 -0.89
CA ASP A 33 6.78 1.43 -1.96
C ASP A 33 7.28 0.88 -3.29
N ALA A 34 8.44 0.21 -3.31
CA ALA A 34 8.97 -0.45 -4.50
C ALA A 34 8.04 -1.57 -4.98
N ALA A 35 7.50 -2.39 -4.07
CA ALA A 35 6.51 -3.42 -4.39
C ALA A 35 5.23 -2.81 -4.97
N THR A 36 4.76 -1.70 -4.41
CA THR A 36 3.58 -0.97 -4.87
C THR A 36 3.80 -0.36 -6.26
N ALA A 37 4.95 0.27 -6.50
CA ALA A 37 5.32 0.78 -7.82
C ALA A 37 5.37 -0.34 -8.87
N ARG A 38 5.94 -1.50 -8.50
CA ARG A 38 5.97 -2.69 -9.37
C ARG A 38 4.57 -3.22 -9.65
N LEU A 39 3.70 -3.26 -8.65
CA LEU A 39 2.30 -3.66 -8.82
C LEU A 39 1.58 -2.72 -9.79
N LEU A 40 1.73 -1.40 -9.63
CA LEU A 40 1.13 -0.42 -10.54
C LEU A 40 1.67 -0.55 -11.98
N ALA A 41 2.96 -0.85 -12.14
CA ALA A 41 3.56 -1.10 -13.45
C ALA A 41 2.96 -2.36 -14.11
N LEU A 42 2.73 -3.43 -13.35
CA LEU A 42 2.06 -4.64 -13.84
C LEU A 42 0.60 -4.36 -14.23
N ILE A 43 -0.13 -3.58 -13.42
CA ILE A 43 -1.49 -3.16 -13.73
C ILE A 43 -1.53 -2.35 -15.03
N ARG A 44 -0.59 -1.41 -15.24
CA ARG A 44 -0.50 -0.65 -16.49
C ARG A 44 -0.21 -1.54 -17.70
N GLN A 45 0.71 -2.50 -17.56
CA GLN A 45 0.98 -3.46 -18.63
C GLN A 45 -0.23 -4.34 -18.95
N PHE A 46 -0.97 -4.76 -17.91
CA PHE A 46 -2.19 -5.54 -18.05
C PHE A 46 -3.31 -4.73 -18.73
N ASP A 47 -3.48 -3.47 -18.35
CA ASP A 47 -4.44 -2.54 -18.94
C ASP A 47 -4.12 -2.25 -20.41
N ALA A 48 -2.84 -1.97 -20.72
CA ALA A 48 -2.38 -1.72 -22.09
C ALA A 48 -2.57 -2.93 -23.03
N ARG A 49 -2.48 -4.16 -22.49
CA ARG A 49 -2.75 -5.40 -23.22
C ARG A 49 -4.25 -5.72 -23.31
N GLY A 50 -5.11 -4.94 -22.67
CA GLY A 50 -6.54 -5.20 -22.60
C GLY A 50 -6.89 -6.52 -21.89
N GLY A 51 -6.07 -6.97 -20.93
CA GLY A 51 -6.27 -8.26 -20.25
C GLY A 51 -7.60 -8.35 -19.48
N TRP A 52 -8.20 -7.20 -19.17
CA TRP A 52 -9.52 -7.07 -18.56
C TRP A 52 -10.68 -7.31 -19.54
N ASN A 53 -10.45 -7.22 -20.86
CA ASN A 53 -11.47 -7.42 -21.90
C ASN A 53 -11.84 -8.91 -22.11
N THR A 54 -11.67 -9.74 -21.08
CA THR A 54 -12.12 -11.13 -21.02
C THR A 54 -13.58 -11.24 -20.54
N GLY A 55 -14.29 -10.12 -20.41
CA GLY A 55 -15.67 -10.04 -19.94
C GLY A 55 -15.98 -8.86 -19.01
N PHE A 56 -14.99 -8.01 -18.69
CA PHE A 56 -15.18 -6.81 -17.86
C PHE A 56 -15.21 -5.54 -18.71
N CYS A 57 -15.97 -4.54 -18.26
CA CYS A 57 -16.13 -3.27 -18.98
C CYS A 57 -14.96 -2.29 -18.80
N SER A 58 -14.09 -2.51 -17.82
CA SER A 58 -12.90 -1.67 -17.56
C SER A 58 -11.89 -2.39 -16.68
N CYS A 59 -10.63 -1.94 -16.71
CA CYS A 59 -9.59 -2.44 -15.80
C CYS A 59 -9.94 -2.23 -14.32
N ALA A 60 -10.60 -1.13 -13.97
CA ALA A 60 -11.05 -0.85 -12.60
C ALA A 60 -12.08 -1.89 -12.12
N ALA A 61 -13.01 -2.31 -12.99
CA ALA A 61 -13.99 -3.35 -12.66
C ALA A 61 -13.32 -4.73 -12.47
N TRP A 62 -12.31 -5.06 -13.28
CA TRP A 62 -11.53 -6.28 -13.12
C TRP A 62 -10.70 -6.28 -11.83
N LEU A 63 -10.07 -5.16 -11.48
CA LEU A 63 -9.27 -5.01 -10.25
C LEU A 63 -10.14 -5.10 -8.98
N SER A 64 -11.31 -4.48 -8.99
CA SER A 64 -12.29 -4.61 -7.90
C SER A 64 -12.72 -6.07 -7.72
N TRP A 65 -12.96 -6.81 -8.81
CA TRP A 65 -13.32 -8.23 -8.74
C TRP A 65 -12.17 -9.16 -8.31
N ARG A 66 -10.94 -8.96 -8.82
CA ARG A 66 -9.79 -9.85 -8.55
C ARG A 66 -9.04 -9.54 -7.27
N VAL A 67 -8.92 -8.26 -6.94
CA VAL A 67 -8.01 -7.75 -5.90
C VAL A 67 -8.79 -7.08 -4.76
N GLY A 68 -10.07 -6.76 -4.96
CA GLY A 68 -10.88 -6.04 -3.96
C GLY A 68 -10.50 -4.56 -3.84
N LEU A 69 -9.74 -4.01 -4.79
CA LEU A 69 -9.44 -2.59 -4.88
C LEU A 69 -10.67 -1.86 -5.45
N ASP A 70 -11.50 -1.32 -4.56
CA ASP A 70 -12.67 -0.54 -4.94
C ASP A 70 -12.25 0.86 -5.40
N LEU A 71 -11.79 0.96 -6.64
CA LEU A 71 -11.58 2.24 -7.32
C LEU A 71 -12.92 2.76 -7.84
N GLY A 72 -13.89 2.99 -6.95
CA GLY A 72 -15.10 3.78 -7.17
C GLY A 72 -15.70 3.66 -8.58
N ALA A 73 -15.83 2.45 -9.11
CA ALA A 73 -16.34 2.23 -10.45
C ALA A 73 -17.87 2.31 -10.39
N ALA A 74 -18.38 3.51 -10.12
CA ALA A 74 -19.80 3.82 -9.85
C ALA A 74 -20.77 3.58 -11.03
N GLY A 75 -20.38 2.79 -12.04
CA GLY A 75 -21.23 2.47 -13.18
C GLY A 75 -20.93 1.15 -13.89
N CYS A 76 -19.95 0.36 -13.45
CA CYS A 76 -19.59 -0.87 -14.14
C CYS A 76 -20.43 -2.05 -13.65
N ARG A 77 -21.64 -2.21 -14.21
CA ARG A 77 -22.50 -3.38 -13.97
C ARG A 77 -21.84 -4.62 -14.59
N THR A 78 -21.01 -5.34 -13.83
CA THR A 78 -20.57 -6.70 -14.17
C THR A 78 -21.82 -7.52 -14.38
N ARG A 79 -21.97 -8.19 -15.53
CA ARG A 79 -23.07 -9.11 -15.77
C ARG A 79 -22.92 -10.25 -14.76
N ARG A 80 -23.56 -10.14 -13.61
CA ARG A 80 -23.83 -11.27 -12.74
C ARG A 80 -24.64 -12.22 -13.61
N SER A 81 -24.03 -13.30 -14.09
CA SER A 81 -24.78 -14.51 -14.38
C SER A 81 -25.43 -14.90 -13.05
N ALA A 82 -26.65 -14.39 -12.85
CA ALA A 82 -27.59 -14.99 -11.93
C ALA A 82 -27.93 -16.39 -12.47
N PRO A 83 -28.25 -17.36 -11.58
CA PRO A 83 -28.81 -18.64 -12.02
C PRO A 83 -30.11 -18.45 -12.80
#